data_AF-A0A1Q7JSV6-F1
#
_entry.id   AF-A0A1Q7JSV6-F1
#
_cell.length_a   1.000
_cell.length_b   1.000
_cell.length_c   1.000
_cell.angle_alpha   90.00
_cell.angle_beta   90.00
_cell.angle_gamma   90.00
#
_symmetry.space_group_name_H-M   'P 1'
#
loop_
_entity.id
_entity.type
_entity.pdbx_description
1 polymer ?
#
loop_
_entity_poly.entity_id
_entity_poly.type
_entity_poly.pdbx_seq_one_letter_code
_entity_poly.pdbx_strand_id
1 'polypeptide(L)'
;MNANAHADKVLARLKDQARARLRIYIGAAPGVGKTYEMLQEAHALRARGLDVVAGLVETYGRPDTEAQLKDLEVIPRRVVGYRGAKLEEMDVDAIITRRPQVAVVDELAHTNVPGSRHEKRYEDVLELLNAGIHVMTAVNIQHLETLNDAVAKVTGVRVRETVPDTFLDRADEVINVDVTVEELRTRLRQGKVYKPEKVEQALSNFFRKGNLSTLRELALRAVADEVGEKAASYRAREGLEPALIPERVMVCMSSNALAPRVLRTGARIAGRLGAKWYAVYVETPRERPGKIDPNDSDALQQNIKLAESLGATVVKVKADRPAEGLVAFAQREGITHVIFGQSARTRWELLWRGSTIDKFLTTVRDAAVQVVPLEEESRV
;
A
#
# COMPACT_ATOMS: atom_id res chain seq x y z
N MET A 1 -12.95 22.01 30.75
CA MET A 1 -12.38 21.19 29.65
C MET A 1 -11.59 20.04 30.30
N ASN A 2 -11.77 18.82 29.78
CA ASN A 2 -11.85 17.57 30.55
C ASN A 2 -10.51 17.03 31.11
N ALA A 3 -10.40 16.96 32.44
CA ALA A 3 -9.34 16.19 33.12
C ALA A 3 -9.35 14.70 32.74
N ASN A 4 -10.53 14.13 32.44
CA ASN A 4 -10.68 12.75 31.98
C ASN A 4 -10.04 12.50 30.60
N ALA A 5 -10.16 13.43 29.65
CA ALA A 5 -9.56 13.28 28.32
C ALA A 5 -8.03 13.32 28.35
N HIS A 6 -7.45 14.05 29.31
CA HIS A 6 -6.01 14.07 29.53
C HIS A 6 -5.53 12.78 30.19
N ALA A 7 -6.25 12.27 31.19
CA ALA A 7 -5.95 10.99 31.84
C ALA A 7 -6.03 9.82 30.85
N ASP A 8 -7.04 9.80 29.97
CA ASP A 8 -7.19 8.77 28.94
C ASP A 8 -6.06 8.81 27.91
N LYS A 9 -5.60 10.00 27.51
CA LYS A 9 -4.44 10.17 26.61
C LYS A 9 -3.13 9.70 27.26
N VAL A 10 -2.92 10.00 28.54
CA VAL A 10 -1.74 9.55 29.28
C VAL A 10 -1.76 8.03 29.46
N LEU A 11 -2.91 7.45 29.81
CA LEU A 11 -3.07 6.00 29.92
C LEU A 11 -2.86 5.30 28.57
N ALA A 12 -3.36 5.89 27.47
CA ALA A 12 -3.12 5.38 26.13
C ALA A 12 -1.63 5.39 25.76
N ARG A 13 -0.89 6.48 26.04
CA ARG A 13 0.57 6.55 25.82
C ARG A 13 1.35 5.54 26.65
N LEU A 14 0.99 5.37 27.92
CA LEU A 14 1.66 4.40 28.79
C LEU A 14 1.43 2.96 28.33
N LYS A 15 0.21 2.64 27.86
CA LYS A 15 -0.10 1.34 27.26
C LYS A 15 0.66 1.12 25.94
N ASP A 16 0.83 2.16 25.14
CA ASP A 16 1.57 2.10 23.86
C ASP A 16 3.09 1.90 24.08
N GLN A 17 3.66 2.54 25.11
CA GLN A 17 5.05 2.36 25.49
C GLN A 17 5.35 0.99 26.12
N ALA A 18 4.38 0.39 26.81
CA ALA A 18 4.51 -0.93 27.42
C ALA A 18 4.25 -2.09 26.44
N ARG A 19 3.76 -1.80 25.23
CA ARG A 19 3.41 -2.83 24.25
C ARG A 19 4.66 -3.35 23.54
N ALA A 20 4.72 -4.68 23.35
CA ALA A 20 5.72 -5.29 22.49
C ALA A 20 5.61 -4.75 21.05
N ARG A 21 6.79 -4.47 20.49
CA ARG A 21 6.96 -3.84 19.18
C ARG A 21 7.24 -4.87 18.10
N LEU A 22 6.63 -4.68 16.94
CA LEU A 22 6.80 -5.49 15.74
C LEU A 22 7.49 -4.67 14.65
N ARG A 23 8.60 -5.18 14.13
CA ARG A 23 9.30 -4.61 12.97
C ARG A 23 9.26 -5.61 11.83
N ILE A 24 8.74 -5.18 10.67
CA ILE A 24 8.59 -6.04 9.49
C ILE A 24 9.50 -5.55 8.36
N TYR A 25 10.34 -6.44 7.86
CA TYR A 25 11.18 -6.24 6.68
C TYR A 25 10.45 -6.77 5.45
N ILE A 26 10.00 -5.88 4.57
CA ILE A 26 9.33 -6.21 3.32
C ILE A 26 10.33 -6.19 2.18
N GLY A 27 10.26 -7.16 1.28
CA GLY A 27 11.10 -7.20 0.09
C GLY A 27 10.32 -7.61 -1.15
N ALA A 28 10.76 -7.11 -2.30
CA ALA A 28 10.12 -7.41 -3.58
C ALA A 28 10.22 -8.91 -3.97
N ALA A 29 11.30 -9.57 -3.57
CA ALA A 29 11.60 -10.95 -4.00
C ALA A 29 12.56 -11.67 -3.02
N PRO A 30 12.68 -13.00 -3.12
CA PRO A 30 13.76 -13.74 -2.47
C PRO A 30 15.13 -13.23 -2.93
N GLY A 31 16.10 -13.13 -2.01
CA GLY A 31 17.47 -12.70 -2.33
C GLY A 31 17.75 -11.20 -2.28
N VAL A 32 16.75 -10.35 -1.98
CA VAL A 32 16.97 -8.90 -1.82
C VAL A 32 17.81 -8.55 -0.60
N GLY A 33 17.80 -9.41 0.44
CA GLY A 33 18.65 -9.22 1.64
C GLY A 33 17.91 -9.15 2.97
N LYS A 34 16.58 -9.33 3.01
CA LYS A 34 15.76 -9.21 4.24
C LYS A 34 16.37 -9.85 5.48
N THR A 35 16.69 -11.16 5.41
CA THR A 35 17.29 -11.90 6.53
C THR A 35 18.62 -11.29 6.98
N TYR A 36 19.46 -10.88 6.03
CA TYR A 36 20.78 -10.31 6.31
C TYR A 36 20.65 -8.95 7.01
N GLU A 37 19.74 -8.10 6.55
CA GLU A 37 19.49 -6.79 7.16
C GLU A 37 18.85 -6.92 8.55
N MET A 38 17.91 -7.84 8.70
CA MET A 38 17.28 -8.17 9.98
C MET A 38 18.30 -8.66 11.02
N LEU A 39 19.26 -9.50 10.60
CA LEU A 39 20.34 -9.98 11.47
C LEU A 39 21.37 -8.87 11.81
N GLN A 40 21.70 -7.97 10.87
CA GLN A 40 22.53 -6.81 11.15
C GLN A 40 21.92 -5.92 12.24
N GLU A 41 20.62 -5.67 12.17
CA GLU A 41 19.92 -4.92 13.20
C GLU A 41 19.87 -5.69 14.54
N ALA A 42 19.69 -7.01 14.51
CA ALA A 42 19.79 -7.84 15.72
C ALA A 42 21.14 -7.69 16.43
N HIS A 43 22.24 -7.67 15.68
CA HIS A 43 23.58 -7.37 16.22
C HIS A 43 23.68 -5.96 16.78
N ALA A 44 23.14 -4.96 16.08
CA ALA A 44 23.14 -3.59 16.56
C ALA A 44 22.38 -3.43 17.89
N LEU A 45 21.24 -4.12 18.05
CA LEU A 45 20.47 -4.14 19.29
C LEU A 45 21.23 -4.85 20.42
N ARG A 46 21.85 -5.99 20.12
CA ARG A 46 22.67 -6.71 21.10
C ARG A 46 23.88 -5.89 21.55
N ALA A 47 24.54 -5.19 20.63
CA ALA A 47 25.66 -4.30 20.95
C ALA A 47 25.24 -3.11 21.84
N ARG A 48 23.96 -2.72 21.82
CA ARG A 48 23.36 -1.75 22.74
C ARG A 48 22.93 -2.36 24.08
N GLY A 49 23.19 -3.65 24.30
CA GLY A 49 22.89 -4.37 25.54
C GLY A 49 21.48 -4.95 25.61
N LEU A 50 20.74 -5.03 24.51
CA LEU A 50 19.45 -5.73 24.50
C LEU A 50 19.64 -7.25 24.44
N ASP A 51 18.76 -7.98 25.12
CA ASP A 51 18.66 -9.44 25.05
C ASP A 51 17.95 -9.87 23.76
N VAL A 52 18.71 -10.40 22.80
CA VAL A 52 18.23 -10.75 21.45
C VAL A 52 18.48 -12.22 21.17
N VAL A 53 17.45 -12.93 20.71
CA VAL A 53 17.54 -14.33 20.26
C VAL A 53 17.09 -14.49 18.81
N ALA A 54 17.71 -15.43 18.11
CA ALA A 54 17.23 -15.96 16.86
C ALA A 54 16.23 -17.10 17.14
N GLY A 55 14.93 -16.80 17.05
CA GLY A 55 13.87 -17.78 17.23
C GLY A 55 13.73 -18.69 16.01
N LEU A 56 13.73 -18.09 14.83
CA LEU A 56 13.82 -18.81 13.56
C LEU A 56 14.48 -17.93 12.51
N VAL A 57 15.54 -18.45 11.88
CA VAL A 57 16.25 -17.77 10.80
C VAL A 57 16.55 -18.77 9.71
N GLU A 58 16.24 -18.39 8.46
CA GLU A 58 16.48 -19.21 7.27
C GLU A 58 17.69 -18.68 6.48
N THR A 59 18.82 -19.38 6.61
CA THR A 59 20.05 -19.01 5.89
C THR A 59 20.02 -19.47 4.43
N TYR A 60 19.23 -20.49 4.10
CA TYR A 60 19.23 -21.17 2.79
C TYR A 60 20.63 -21.54 2.27
N GLY A 61 21.57 -21.85 3.16
CA GLY A 61 22.94 -22.21 2.80
C GLY A 61 23.82 -21.02 2.38
N ARG A 62 23.46 -19.80 2.76
CA ARG A 62 24.21 -18.58 2.43
C ARG A 62 25.32 -18.34 3.46
N PRO A 63 26.62 -18.46 3.09
CA PRO A 63 27.74 -18.38 4.05
C PRO A 63 27.77 -17.06 4.83
N ASP A 64 27.50 -15.94 4.15
CA ASP A 64 27.49 -14.61 4.78
C ASP A 64 26.36 -14.46 5.82
N THR A 65 25.24 -15.15 5.62
CA THR A 65 24.09 -15.12 6.56
C THR A 65 24.32 -16.09 7.72
N GLU A 66 24.90 -17.26 7.45
CA GLU A 66 25.32 -18.22 8.49
C GLU A 66 26.38 -17.63 9.42
N ALA A 67 27.31 -16.85 8.87
CA ALA A 67 28.32 -16.15 9.66
C ALA A 67 27.68 -15.18 10.67
N GLN A 68 26.60 -14.50 10.28
CA GLN A 68 25.89 -13.58 11.18
C GLN A 68 25.10 -14.29 12.29
N LEU A 69 24.71 -15.54 12.12
CA LEU A 69 24.01 -16.27 13.18
C LEU A 69 24.93 -16.69 14.32
N LYS A 70 26.22 -16.94 14.05
CA LYS A 70 27.16 -17.53 15.02
C LYS A 70 27.23 -16.78 16.35
N ASP A 71 27.14 -15.46 16.29
CA ASP A 71 27.28 -14.65 17.49
C ASP A 71 25.94 -14.49 18.23
N LEU A 72 24.78 -14.72 17.60
CA LEU A 72 23.48 -14.62 18.26
C LEU A 72 23.11 -15.90 19.01
N GLU A 73 22.39 -15.77 20.12
CA GLU A 73 21.78 -16.92 20.79
C GLU A 73 20.67 -17.47 19.88
N VAL A 74 20.75 -18.74 19.50
CA VAL A 74 19.78 -19.40 18.63
C VAL A 74 18.93 -20.35 19.46
N ILE A 75 17.61 -20.18 19.41
CA ILE A 75 16.68 -21.13 20.04
C ILE A 75 16.59 -22.38 19.14
N PRO A 76 16.83 -23.60 19.68
CA PRO A 76 16.72 -24.82 18.91
C PRO A 76 15.32 -25.00 18.32
N ARG A 77 15.25 -25.46 17.07
CA ARG A 77 13.99 -25.77 16.40
C ARG A 77 13.32 -26.99 17.03
N ARG A 78 12.00 -26.96 17.13
CA ARG A 78 11.19 -28.10 17.56
C ARG A 78 11.02 -29.08 16.41
N VAL A 79 11.24 -30.37 16.66
CA VAL A 79 11.02 -31.43 15.65
C VAL A 79 9.58 -31.93 15.74
N VAL A 80 8.87 -31.90 14.62
CA VAL A 80 7.48 -32.34 14.48
C VAL A 80 7.41 -33.52 13.51
N GLY A 81 6.79 -34.62 13.95
CA GLY A 81 6.54 -35.78 13.09
C GLY A 81 5.27 -35.60 12.28
N TYR A 82 5.36 -35.58 10.95
CA TYR A 82 4.19 -35.48 10.06
C TYR A 82 4.29 -36.44 8.87
N ARG A 83 3.28 -37.30 8.70
CA ARG A 83 3.21 -38.31 7.62
C ARG A 83 4.49 -39.17 7.47
N GLY A 84 5.12 -39.53 8.60
CA GLY A 84 6.34 -40.32 8.62
C GLY A 84 7.64 -39.55 8.35
N ALA A 85 7.56 -38.24 8.04
CA ALA A 85 8.71 -37.35 7.95
C ALA A 85 8.93 -36.58 9.26
N LYS A 86 10.20 -36.24 9.55
CA LYS A 86 10.56 -35.29 10.62
C LYS A 86 10.72 -33.91 9.98
N LEU A 87 9.90 -32.97 10.42
CA LEU A 87 9.95 -31.57 10.02
C LEU A 87 10.41 -30.73 11.21
N GLU A 88 10.97 -29.56 10.94
CA GLU A 88 11.45 -28.64 11.96
C GLU A 88 10.58 -27.38 11.95
N GLU A 89 10.29 -26.86 13.14
CA GLU A 89 9.52 -25.63 13.34
C GLU A 89 10.13 -24.74 14.41
N MET A 90 9.71 -23.47 14.40
CA MET A 90 10.01 -22.56 15.50
C MET A 90 9.45 -23.10 16.83
N ASP A 91 10.24 -23.04 17.89
CA ASP A 91 9.80 -23.41 19.23
C ASP A 91 9.29 -22.18 19.99
N VAL A 92 8.01 -21.87 19.80
CA VAL A 92 7.33 -20.72 20.42
C VAL A 92 7.39 -20.80 21.94
N ASP A 93 7.16 -21.98 22.52
CA ASP A 93 7.14 -22.18 23.96
C ASP A 93 8.54 -21.99 24.57
N ALA A 94 9.59 -22.45 23.89
CA ALA A 94 10.97 -22.21 24.31
C ALA A 94 11.33 -20.71 24.27
N ILE A 95 10.92 -19.98 23.22
CA ILE A 95 11.15 -18.52 23.13
C ILE A 95 10.42 -17.80 24.27
N ILE A 96 9.14 -18.11 24.51
CA ILE A 96 8.34 -17.50 25.59
C ILE A 96 8.93 -17.82 26.96
N THR A 97 9.39 -19.06 27.17
CA THR A 97 10.01 -19.48 28.43
C THR A 97 11.34 -18.75 28.66
N ARG A 98 12.14 -18.57 27.60
CA ARG A 98 13.42 -17.83 27.65
C ARG A 98 13.23 -16.33 27.91
N ARG A 99 12.08 -15.76 27.58
CA ARG A 99 11.73 -14.34 27.77
C ARG A 99 12.79 -13.34 27.29
N PRO A 100 13.23 -13.44 26.03
CA PRO A 100 14.13 -12.43 25.45
C PRO A 100 13.43 -11.08 25.34
N GLN A 101 14.19 -10.00 25.24
CA GLN A 101 13.60 -8.70 24.88
C GLN A 101 13.20 -8.69 23.40
N VAL A 102 14.02 -9.27 22.52
CA VAL A 102 13.79 -9.29 21.07
C VAL A 102 13.96 -10.70 20.50
N ALA A 103 13.02 -11.14 19.66
CA ALA A 103 13.10 -12.37 18.90
C ALA A 103 13.15 -12.08 17.38
N VAL A 104 14.07 -12.73 16.68
CA VAL A 104 14.17 -12.72 15.22
C VAL A 104 13.41 -13.92 14.64
N VAL A 105 12.46 -13.67 13.75
CA VAL A 105 11.58 -14.70 13.16
C VAL A 105 11.44 -14.49 11.64
N ASP A 106 12.10 -15.30 10.83
CA ASP A 106 12.02 -15.25 9.37
C ASP A 106 10.76 -15.97 8.82
N GLU A 107 10.48 -15.77 7.53
CA GLU A 107 9.38 -16.37 6.78
C GLU A 107 7.99 -16.16 7.41
N LEU A 108 7.59 -14.90 7.63
CA LEU A 108 6.30 -14.55 8.25
C LEU A 108 5.08 -15.25 7.61
N ALA A 109 5.14 -15.49 6.30
CA ALA A 109 4.06 -16.09 5.52
C ALA A 109 3.93 -17.61 5.65
N HIS A 110 4.89 -18.27 6.30
CA HIS A 110 4.96 -19.71 6.38
C HIS A 110 3.66 -20.32 6.93
N THR A 111 3.23 -21.41 6.30
CA THR A 111 2.18 -22.27 6.88
C THR A 111 2.84 -23.34 7.73
N ASN A 112 2.54 -23.31 9.02
CA ASN A 112 3.15 -24.20 9.99
C ASN A 112 2.80 -25.66 9.74
N VAL A 113 3.67 -26.57 10.20
CA VAL A 113 3.45 -28.01 10.09
C VAL A 113 2.09 -28.41 10.72
N PRO A 114 1.24 -29.21 10.06
CA PRO A 114 -0.04 -29.62 10.63
C PRO A 114 0.09 -30.30 11.98
N GLY A 115 -0.76 -29.90 12.94
CA GLY A 115 -0.64 -30.31 14.35
C GLY A 115 0.23 -29.37 15.20
N SER A 116 0.78 -28.32 14.60
CA SER A 116 1.32 -27.17 15.35
C SER A 116 0.21 -26.40 16.06
N ARG A 117 0.61 -25.60 17.04
CA ARG A 117 -0.30 -24.81 17.88
C ARG A 117 -1.14 -23.83 17.05
N HIS A 118 -0.49 -23.16 16.11
CA HIS A 118 -1.10 -22.24 15.15
C HIS A 118 -0.88 -22.71 13.72
N GLU A 119 -1.78 -22.34 12.81
CA GLU A 119 -1.69 -22.73 11.40
C GLU A 119 -0.65 -21.88 10.65
N LYS A 120 -0.48 -20.62 11.06
CA LYS A 120 0.35 -19.65 10.35
C LYS A 120 1.42 -19.07 11.27
N ARG A 121 2.62 -18.86 10.74
CA ARG A 121 3.74 -18.28 11.51
C ARG A 121 3.48 -16.86 12.00
N TYR A 122 2.68 -16.07 11.28
CA TYR A 122 2.26 -14.76 11.76
C TYR A 122 1.45 -14.84 13.06
N GLU A 123 0.74 -15.94 13.32
CA GLU A 123 0.00 -16.16 14.57
C GLU A 123 0.96 -16.47 15.72
N ASP A 124 2.03 -17.24 15.46
CA ASP A 124 3.13 -17.43 16.43
C ASP A 124 3.76 -16.08 16.79
N VAL A 125 4.00 -15.22 15.79
CA VAL A 125 4.51 -13.86 16.02
C VAL A 125 3.57 -13.03 16.88
N LEU A 126 2.25 -13.11 16.68
CA LEU A 126 1.27 -12.44 17.55
C LEU A 126 1.35 -12.96 18.98
N GLU A 127 1.54 -14.27 19.17
CA GLU A 127 1.70 -14.83 20.51
C GLU A 127 2.97 -14.31 21.21
N LEU A 128 4.11 -14.27 20.52
CA LEU A 128 5.34 -13.69 21.06
C LEU A 128 5.14 -12.23 21.48
N LEU A 129 4.48 -11.43 20.64
CA LEU A 129 4.15 -10.04 20.97
C LEU A 129 3.23 -9.94 22.19
N ASN A 130 2.24 -10.82 22.32
CA ASN A 130 1.34 -10.86 23.47
C ASN A 130 2.06 -11.29 24.77
N ALA A 131 3.12 -12.09 24.65
CA ALA A 131 4.01 -12.43 25.76
C ALA A 131 4.97 -11.28 26.16
N GLY A 132 4.92 -10.14 25.48
CA GLY A 132 5.76 -8.97 25.77
C GLY A 132 7.10 -8.95 25.04
N ILE A 133 7.32 -9.84 24.07
CA ILE A 133 8.58 -9.99 23.34
C ILE A 133 8.53 -9.16 22.06
N HIS A 134 9.50 -8.27 21.84
CA HIS A 134 9.61 -7.54 20.57
C HIS A 134 9.97 -8.52 19.44
N VAL A 135 9.38 -8.37 18.25
CA VAL A 135 9.65 -9.28 17.13
C VAL A 135 10.16 -8.51 15.92
N MET A 136 11.25 -9.01 15.33
CA MET A 136 11.70 -8.62 14.00
C MET A 136 11.42 -9.77 13.04
N THR A 137 10.72 -9.49 11.94
CA THR A 137 10.32 -10.50 10.98
C THR A 137 10.45 -10.04 9.54
N ALA A 138 10.45 -10.98 8.59
CA ALA A 138 10.60 -10.69 7.17
C ALA A 138 9.54 -11.36 6.31
N VAL A 139 9.11 -10.66 5.26
CA VAL A 139 8.12 -11.15 4.31
C VAL A 139 8.40 -10.63 2.89
N ASN A 140 8.11 -11.43 1.86
CA ASN A 140 8.10 -10.92 0.49
C ASN A 140 6.72 -10.37 0.15
N ILE A 141 6.68 -9.33 -0.69
CA ILE A 141 5.43 -8.67 -1.10
C ILE A 141 4.42 -9.63 -1.74
N GLN A 142 4.90 -10.69 -2.40
CA GLN A 142 4.08 -11.72 -3.03
C GLN A 142 3.18 -12.51 -2.06
N HIS A 143 3.46 -12.44 -0.76
CA HIS A 143 2.70 -13.16 0.25
C HIS A 143 1.56 -12.32 0.83
N LEU A 144 1.45 -11.03 0.50
CA LEU A 144 0.28 -10.24 0.91
C LEU A 144 -0.96 -10.72 0.15
N GLU A 145 -2.05 -10.94 0.87
CA GLU A 145 -3.28 -11.50 0.31
C GLU A 145 -3.85 -10.65 -0.82
N THR A 146 -3.92 -9.33 -0.64
CA THR A 146 -4.47 -8.42 -1.65
C THR A 146 -3.64 -8.38 -2.94
N LEU A 147 -2.35 -8.72 -2.86
CA LEU A 147 -1.42 -8.65 -3.99
C LEU A 147 -1.27 -9.98 -4.72
N ASN A 148 -1.86 -11.07 -4.22
CA ASN A 148 -1.69 -12.41 -4.78
C ASN A 148 -2.09 -12.49 -6.27
N ASP A 149 -3.25 -11.95 -6.63
CA ASP A 149 -3.75 -11.96 -8.01
C ASP A 149 -2.88 -11.13 -8.96
N ALA A 150 -2.44 -9.95 -8.49
CA ALA A 150 -1.54 -9.09 -9.25
C ALA A 150 -0.20 -9.78 -9.49
N VAL A 151 0.35 -10.44 -8.47
CA VAL A 151 1.62 -11.18 -8.58
C VAL A 151 1.47 -12.42 -9.45
N ALA A 152 0.38 -13.17 -9.34
CA ALA A 152 0.13 -14.34 -10.18
C ALA A 152 0.00 -13.95 -11.67
N LYS A 153 -0.64 -12.82 -11.97
CA LYS A 153 -0.74 -12.30 -13.34
C LYS A 153 0.62 -11.94 -13.95
N VAL A 154 1.54 -11.43 -13.13
CA VAL A 154 2.87 -11.01 -13.56
C VAL A 154 3.84 -12.19 -13.65
N THR A 155 3.86 -13.03 -12.62
CA THR A 155 4.86 -14.10 -12.48
C THR A 155 4.42 -15.44 -13.06
N GLY A 156 3.12 -15.63 -13.28
CA GLY A 156 2.52 -16.92 -13.64
C GLY A 156 2.46 -17.92 -12.48
N VAL A 157 2.92 -17.54 -11.28
CA VAL A 157 2.99 -18.41 -10.11
C VAL A 157 1.96 -17.97 -9.08
N ARG A 158 1.07 -18.88 -8.68
CA ARG A 158 0.16 -18.64 -7.55
C ARG A 158 0.88 -18.89 -6.23
N VAL A 159 0.83 -17.91 -5.35
CA VAL A 159 1.41 -18.01 -4.01
C VAL A 159 0.35 -18.64 -3.09
N ARG A 160 0.69 -19.75 -2.42
CA ARG A 160 -0.23 -20.45 -1.52
C ARG A 160 -0.11 -19.97 -0.08
N GLU A 161 1.10 -19.59 0.32
CA GLU A 161 1.40 -19.09 1.64
C GLU A 161 1.17 -17.59 1.67
N THR A 162 0.12 -17.15 2.36
CA THR A 162 -0.26 -15.74 2.43
C THR A 162 -0.27 -15.21 3.87
N VAL A 163 -0.22 -13.89 3.97
CA VAL A 163 -0.39 -13.09 5.20
C VAL A 163 -1.46 -12.05 4.92
N PRO A 164 -2.49 -11.92 5.76
CA PRO A 164 -3.48 -10.86 5.64
C PRO A 164 -2.82 -9.49 5.73
N ASP A 165 -3.21 -8.57 4.85
CA ASP A 165 -2.67 -7.21 4.83
C ASP A 165 -2.86 -6.49 6.18
N THR A 166 -3.97 -6.76 6.88
CA THR A 166 -4.27 -6.22 8.23
C THR A 166 -3.25 -6.61 9.30
N PHE A 167 -2.38 -7.59 9.03
CA PHE A 167 -1.25 -7.89 9.90
C PHE A 167 -0.22 -6.76 9.93
N LEU A 168 -0.05 -6.03 8.81
CA LEU A 168 0.88 -4.91 8.73
C LEU A 168 0.46 -3.75 9.66
N ASP A 169 -0.84 -3.56 9.88
CA ASP A 169 -1.39 -2.60 10.85
C ASP A 169 -0.85 -2.83 12.27
N ARG A 170 -0.47 -4.07 12.61
CA ARG A 170 0.11 -4.42 13.92
C ARG A 170 1.56 -3.97 14.04
N ALA A 171 2.27 -3.80 12.93
CA ALA A 171 3.66 -3.42 12.90
C ALA A 171 3.84 -2.02 13.50
N ASP A 172 4.88 -1.82 14.26
CA ASP A 172 5.30 -0.50 14.73
C ASP A 172 6.22 0.14 13.68
N GLU A 173 6.98 -0.66 12.94
CA GLU A 173 7.87 -0.24 11.87
C GLU A 173 7.81 -1.20 10.68
N VAL A 174 7.75 -0.65 9.48
CA VAL A 174 7.83 -1.41 8.22
C VAL A 174 9.01 -0.88 7.41
N ILE A 175 9.97 -1.76 7.14
CA ILE A 175 11.24 -1.43 6.48
C ILE A 175 11.23 -2.08 5.10
N ASN A 176 11.47 -1.26 4.07
CA ASN A 176 11.63 -1.76 2.70
C ASN A 176 13.08 -2.17 2.46
N VAL A 177 13.30 -3.45 2.17
CA VAL A 177 14.60 -4.00 1.78
C VAL A 177 14.64 -4.12 0.26
N ASP A 178 15.29 -3.14 -0.37
CA ASP A 178 15.31 -2.99 -1.82
C ASP A 178 16.72 -3.17 -2.40
N VAL A 179 16.76 -3.78 -3.58
CA VAL A 179 17.96 -3.88 -4.42
C VAL A 179 17.57 -3.67 -5.86
N THR A 180 18.51 -3.24 -6.70
CA THR A 180 18.21 -3.08 -8.12
C THR A 180 17.91 -4.44 -8.77
N VAL A 181 17.06 -4.44 -9.81
CA VAL A 181 16.71 -5.66 -10.54
C VAL A 181 17.95 -6.36 -11.11
N GLU A 182 18.92 -5.58 -11.62
CA GLU A 182 20.16 -6.12 -12.17
C GLU A 182 21.06 -6.70 -11.07
N GLU A 183 21.14 -6.06 -9.91
CA GLU A 183 21.86 -6.60 -8.76
C GLU A 183 21.25 -7.92 -8.28
N LEU A 184 19.93 -7.99 -8.14
CA LEU A 184 19.26 -9.23 -7.71
C LEU A 184 19.51 -10.38 -8.71
N ARG A 185 19.41 -10.10 -10.01
CA ARG A 185 19.74 -11.07 -11.06
C ARG A 185 21.21 -11.48 -11.02
N THR A 186 22.11 -10.55 -10.70
CA THR A 186 23.54 -10.84 -10.54
C THR A 186 23.80 -11.74 -9.34
N ARG A 187 23.18 -11.47 -8.19
CA ARG A 187 23.25 -12.33 -7.00
C ARG A 187 22.72 -13.73 -7.29
N LEU A 188 21.64 -13.82 -8.05
CA LEU A 188 21.10 -15.12 -8.48
C LEU A 188 22.08 -15.90 -9.37
N ARG A 189 22.69 -15.24 -10.37
CA ARG A 189 23.73 -15.86 -11.24
C ARG A 189 24.97 -16.31 -10.46
N GLN A 190 25.31 -15.60 -9.40
CA GLN A 190 26.41 -15.95 -8.49
C GLN A 190 26.06 -17.10 -7.54
N GLY A 191 24.86 -17.69 -7.62
CA GLY A 191 24.42 -18.76 -6.73
C GLY A 191 24.13 -18.29 -5.29
N LYS A 192 23.99 -16.97 -5.06
CA LYS A 192 23.76 -16.40 -3.71
C LYS A 192 22.29 -16.44 -3.27
N VAL A 193 21.39 -16.86 -4.16
CA VAL A 193 19.93 -16.89 -3.93
C VAL A 193 19.36 -18.30 -4.11
N TYR A 194 19.79 -19.03 -5.15
CA TYR A 194 19.45 -20.43 -5.38
C TYR A 194 20.68 -21.24 -5.75
N LYS A 195 20.57 -22.57 -5.56
CA LYS A 195 21.56 -23.53 -6.06
C LYS A 195 21.73 -23.41 -7.58
N PRO A 196 22.94 -23.59 -8.15
CA PRO A 196 23.23 -23.39 -9.56
C PRO A 196 22.26 -24.08 -10.53
N GLU A 197 21.81 -25.30 -10.19
CA GLU A 197 20.87 -26.10 -10.98
C GLU A 197 19.53 -25.40 -11.25
N LYS A 198 19.07 -24.53 -10.33
CA LYS A 198 17.78 -23.84 -10.41
C LYS A 198 17.89 -22.40 -10.95
N VAL A 199 19.11 -21.90 -11.16
CA VAL A 199 19.35 -20.49 -11.53
C VAL A 199 18.74 -20.14 -12.88
N GLU A 200 19.01 -20.92 -13.92
CA GLU A 200 18.51 -20.65 -15.28
C GLU A 200 16.97 -20.73 -15.35
N GLN A 201 16.38 -21.72 -14.69
CA GLN A 201 14.92 -21.84 -14.59
C GLN A 201 14.31 -20.66 -13.82
N ALA A 202 14.95 -20.18 -12.76
CA ALA A 202 14.48 -19.04 -11.99
C ALA A 202 14.57 -17.74 -12.81
N LEU A 203 15.70 -17.50 -13.50
CA LEU A 203 15.92 -16.33 -14.37
C LEU A 203 14.96 -16.27 -15.56
N SER A 204 14.59 -17.43 -16.09
CA SER A 204 13.66 -17.55 -17.21
C SER A 204 12.20 -17.54 -16.79
N ASN A 205 11.87 -17.51 -15.49
CA ASN A 205 10.48 -17.46 -15.00
C ASN A 205 10.30 -16.29 -14.02
N PHE A 206 10.33 -16.57 -12.71
CA PHE A 206 10.05 -15.58 -11.67
C PHE A 206 10.99 -14.37 -11.71
N PHE A 207 12.29 -14.57 -11.97
CA PHE A 207 13.33 -13.53 -11.95
C PHE A 207 13.52 -12.82 -13.29
N ARG A 208 12.53 -12.85 -14.18
CA ARG A 208 12.51 -12.00 -15.39
C ARG A 208 12.51 -10.52 -15.00
N LYS A 209 13.20 -9.70 -15.78
CA LYS A 209 13.34 -8.26 -15.51
C LYS A 209 11.99 -7.56 -15.32
N GLY A 210 11.02 -7.81 -16.20
CA GLY A 210 9.67 -7.24 -16.09
C GLY A 210 8.95 -7.64 -14.79
N ASN A 211 9.08 -8.90 -14.39
CA ASN A 211 8.46 -9.41 -13.16
C ASN A 211 9.06 -8.73 -11.93
N LEU A 212 10.40 -8.69 -11.84
CA LEU A 212 11.10 -8.07 -10.73
C LEU A 212 10.85 -6.55 -10.65
N SER A 213 10.78 -5.86 -11.78
CA SER A 213 10.41 -4.43 -11.80
C SER A 213 9.00 -4.21 -11.23
N THR A 214 8.05 -5.05 -11.60
CA THR A 214 6.66 -4.94 -11.12
C THR A 214 6.57 -5.28 -9.63
N LEU A 215 7.23 -6.35 -9.17
CA LEU A 215 7.28 -6.72 -7.76
C LEU A 215 7.94 -5.61 -6.91
N ARG A 216 8.98 -4.97 -7.43
CA ARG A 216 9.63 -3.83 -6.77
C ARG A 216 8.69 -2.62 -6.66
N GLU A 217 7.95 -2.32 -7.72
CA GLU A 217 6.92 -1.27 -7.68
C GLU A 217 5.84 -1.58 -6.64
N LEU A 218 5.33 -2.82 -6.61
CA LEU A 218 4.34 -3.26 -5.63
C LEU A 218 4.87 -3.14 -4.20
N ALA A 219 6.12 -3.55 -3.95
CA ALA A 219 6.74 -3.47 -2.63
C ALA A 219 6.88 -2.01 -2.16
N LEU A 220 7.36 -1.12 -3.02
CA LEU A 220 7.50 0.30 -2.72
C LEU A 220 6.14 0.97 -2.45
N ARG A 221 5.11 0.63 -3.23
CA ARG A 221 3.76 1.14 -3.04
C ARG A 221 3.16 0.69 -1.70
N ALA A 222 3.23 -0.61 -1.39
CA ALA A 222 2.69 -1.14 -0.14
C ALA A 222 3.36 -0.52 1.10
N VAL A 223 4.68 -0.31 1.05
CA VAL A 223 5.38 0.37 2.16
C VAL A 223 4.99 1.85 2.25
N ALA A 224 4.81 2.53 1.12
CA ALA A 224 4.36 3.93 1.11
C ALA A 224 2.95 4.08 1.68
N ASP A 225 2.03 3.18 1.32
CA ASP A 225 0.65 3.17 1.83
C ASP A 225 0.63 2.99 3.35
N GLU A 226 1.35 1.97 3.86
CA GLU A 226 1.47 1.67 5.30
C GLU A 226 2.08 2.84 6.10
N VAL A 227 3.17 3.44 5.61
CA VAL A 227 3.79 4.61 6.25
C VAL A 227 2.82 5.79 6.26
N GLY A 228 2.04 5.97 5.17
CA GLY A 228 1.00 6.99 5.07
C GLY A 228 -0.08 6.82 6.14
N GLU A 229 -0.63 5.62 6.29
CA GLU A 229 -1.67 5.31 7.27
C GLU A 229 -1.22 5.52 8.72
N LYS A 230 0.02 5.11 9.05
CA LYS A 230 0.61 5.38 10.36
C LYS A 230 0.80 6.86 10.64
N ALA A 231 1.30 7.60 9.66
CA ALA A 231 1.51 9.02 9.79
C ALA A 231 0.18 9.80 9.93
N ALA A 232 -0.90 9.30 9.31
CA ALA A 232 -2.25 9.83 9.51
C ALA A 232 -2.80 9.51 10.91
N SER A 233 -2.68 8.25 11.34
CA SER A 233 -3.14 7.77 12.64
C SER A 233 -2.45 8.47 13.81
N TYR A 234 -1.13 8.67 13.73
CA TYR A 234 -0.35 9.40 14.73
C TYR A 234 -0.82 10.86 14.85
N ARG A 235 -0.99 11.56 13.72
CA ARG A 235 -1.46 12.95 13.71
C ARG A 235 -2.86 13.08 14.32
N ALA A 236 -3.78 12.17 13.99
CA ALA A 236 -5.12 12.14 14.56
C ALA A 236 -5.09 11.96 16.10
N ARG A 237 -4.23 11.07 16.62
CA ARG A 237 -4.06 10.86 18.07
C ARG A 237 -3.49 12.08 18.78
N GLU A 238 -2.48 12.71 18.17
CA GLU A 238 -1.81 13.89 18.73
C GLU A 238 -2.60 15.19 18.52
N GLY A 239 -3.74 15.14 17.81
CA GLY A 239 -4.54 16.32 17.48
C GLY A 239 -3.78 17.31 16.60
N LEU A 240 -2.79 16.81 15.84
CA LEU A 240 -2.07 17.58 14.85
C LEU A 240 -2.97 17.76 13.63
N GLU A 241 -2.80 18.89 12.94
CA GLU A 241 -3.37 19.10 11.60
C GLU A 241 -3.11 17.84 10.75
N PRO A 242 -4.12 17.36 9.98
CA PRO A 242 -3.93 16.24 9.07
C PRO A 242 -2.66 16.45 8.23
N ALA A 243 -1.96 15.35 7.92
CA ALA A 243 -0.93 15.40 6.88
C ALA A 243 -1.53 16.02 5.61
N LEU A 244 -0.70 16.60 4.73
CA LEU A 244 -1.13 17.03 3.40
C LEU A 244 -2.17 16.03 2.87
N ILE A 245 -3.41 16.52 2.71
CA ILE A 245 -4.61 15.71 2.50
C ILE A 245 -4.29 14.69 1.39
N PRO A 246 -4.60 13.38 1.54
CA PRO A 246 -4.39 12.42 0.47
C PRO A 246 -5.04 12.98 -0.79
N GLU A 247 -4.27 13.07 -1.87
CA GLU A 247 -4.71 13.76 -3.06
C GLU A 247 -6.02 13.14 -3.56
N ARG A 248 -7.04 13.96 -3.76
CA ARG A 248 -8.35 13.54 -4.26
C ARG A 248 -8.64 14.35 -5.50
N VAL A 249 -8.77 13.64 -6.61
CA VAL A 249 -8.97 14.26 -7.92
C VAL A 249 -10.46 14.26 -8.25
N MET A 250 -11.01 15.42 -8.57
CA MET A 250 -12.35 15.56 -9.13
C MET A 250 -12.24 15.95 -10.60
N VAL A 251 -12.88 15.18 -11.46
CA VAL A 251 -13.07 15.52 -12.87
C VAL A 251 -14.51 15.97 -13.06
N CYS A 252 -14.67 17.21 -13.52
CA CYS A 252 -15.98 17.77 -13.81
C CYS A 252 -16.45 17.27 -15.18
N MET A 253 -17.40 16.33 -15.15
CA MET A 253 -17.98 15.72 -16.34
C MET A 253 -19.19 16.53 -16.80
N SER A 254 -19.24 16.81 -18.10
CA SER A 254 -20.40 17.45 -18.75
C SER A 254 -21.01 16.49 -19.76
N SER A 255 -22.25 16.76 -20.15
CA SER A 255 -23.05 16.03 -21.15
C SER A 255 -22.53 16.18 -22.59
N ASN A 256 -21.40 16.86 -22.82
CA ASN A 256 -20.87 17.15 -24.15
C ASN A 256 -19.87 16.09 -24.68
N ALA A 257 -19.60 16.15 -25.98
CA ALA A 257 -18.67 15.25 -26.69
C ALA A 257 -17.19 15.40 -26.26
N LEU A 258 -16.86 16.37 -25.42
CA LEU A 258 -15.48 16.72 -25.03
C LEU A 258 -15.03 16.03 -23.73
N ALA A 259 -15.98 15.45 -22.99
CA ALA A 259 -15.73 14.75 -21.74
C ALA A 259 -14.71 13.59 -21.84
N PRO A 260 -14.58 12.80 -22.93
CA PRO A 260 -13.61 11.71 -22.99
C PRO A 260 -12.15 12.14 -22.80
N ARG A 261 -11.75 13.30 -23.36
CA ARG A 261 -10.38 13.83 -23.23
C ARG A 261 -10.10 14.26 -21.80
N VAL A 262 -11.08 14.91 -21.16
CA VAL A 262 -10.98 15.36 -19.77
C VAL A 262 -10.92 14.17 -18.82
N LEU A 263 -11.74 13.15 -19.04
CA LEU A 263 -11.74 11.89 -18.27
C LEU A 263 -10.40 11.16 -18.37
N ARG A 264 -9.83 11.01 -19.58
CA ARG A 264 -8.50 10.40 -19.76
C ARG A 264 -7.39 11.23 -19.11
N THR A 265 -7.47 12.55 -19.19
CA THR A 265 -6.51 13.45 -18.53
C THR A 265 -6.58 13.30 -17.02
N GLY A 266 -7.79 13.24 -16.46
CA GLY A 266 -8.00 13.04 -15.03
C GLY A 266 -7.57 11.68 -14.53
N ALA A 267 -7.88 10.60 -15.26
CA ALA A 267 -7.38 9.27 -14.95
C ALA A 267 -5.84 9.23 -14.90
N ARG A 268 -5.17 9.89 -15.84
CA ARG A 268 -3.70 9.98 -15.88
C ARG A 268 -3.13 10.74 -14.68
N ILE A 269 -3.77 11.83 -14.27
CA ILE A 269 -3.34 12.64 -13.12
C ILE A 269 -3.58 11.88 -11.82
N ALA A 270 -4.77 11.30 -11.66
CA ALA A 270 -5.11 10.47 -10.51
C ALA A 270 -4.14 9.29 -10.35
N GLY A 271 -3.82 8.60 -11.45
CA GLY A 271 -2.84 7.50 -11.44
C GLY A 271 -1.43 7.94 -11.05
N ARG A 272 -0.99 9.14 -11.45
CA ARG A 272 0.32 9.70 -11.05
C ARG A 272 0.37 10.08 -9.57
N LEU A 273 -0.74 10.58 -9.03
CA LEU A 273 -0.86 10.99 -7.63
C LEU A 273 -1.17 9.81 -6.69
N GLY A 274 -1.43 8.61 -7.21
CA GLY A 274 -1.94 7.50 -6.40
C GLY A 274 -3.31 7.82 -5.77
N ALA A 275 -4.05 8.75 -6.38
CA ALA A 275 -5.22 9.39 -5.81
C ALA A 275 -6.52 8.64 -6.16
N LYS A 276 -7.45 8.58 -5.21
CA LYS A 276 -8.85 8.30 -5.54
C LYS A 276 -9.39 9.44 -6.40
N TRP A 277 -10.16 9.10 -7.43
CA TRP A 277 -10.74 10.12 -8.30
C TRP A 277 -12.21 9.92 -8.61
N TYR A 278 -12.89 11.05 -8.72
CA TYR A 278 -14.33 11.15 -8.92
C TYR A 278 -14.63 11.76 -10.27
N ALA A 279 -15.53 11.14 -11.02
CA ALA A 279 -16.13 11.75 -12.20
C ALA A 279 -17.50 12.32 -11.80
N VAL A 280 -17.58 13.64 -11.67
CA VAL A 280 -18.74 14.32 -11.10
C VAL A 280 -19.55 14.97 -12.19
N TYR A 281 -20.81 14.56 -12.33
CA TYR A 281 -21.80 15.17 -13.20
C TYR A 281 -22.83 15.93 -12.35
N VAL A 282 -23.13 17.17 -12.73
CA VAL A 282 -24.18 17.97 -12.07
C VAL A 282 -25.44 17.98 -12.93
N GLU A 283 -26.49 17.33 -12.42
CA GLU A 283 -27.82 17.34 -13.02
C GLU A 283 -28.51 18.67 -12.71
N THR A 284 -28.69 19.50 -13.74
CA THR A 284 -29.42 20.77 -13.65
C THR A 284 -30.91 20.60 -13.98
N PRO A 285 -31.81 21.54 -13.60
CA PRO A 285 -33.23 21.46 -13.92
C PRO A 285 -33.57 21.30 -15.42
N ARG A 286 -32.66 21.72 -16.32
CA ARG A 286 -32.79 21.58 -17.78
C ARG A 286 -32.38 20.20 -18.30
N GLU A 287 -31.56 19.48 -17.55
CA GLU A 287 -31.03 18.16 -17.92
C GLU A 287 -31.66 17.02 -17.11
N ARG A 288 -32.80 17.30 -16.46
CA ARG A 288 -33.56 16.26 -15.74
C ARG A 288 -33.98 15.13 -16.70
N PRO A 289 -34.12 13.89 -16.20
CA PRO A 289 -34.65 12.78 -17.00
C PRO A 289 -35.95 13.18 -17.73
N GLY A 290 -35.97 13.02 -19.06
CA GLY A 290 -37.10 13.42 -19.92
C GLY A 290 -37.07 14.87 -20.43
N LYS A 291 -36.09 15.70 -20.03
CA LYS A 291 -35.87 17.07 -20.54
C LYS A 291 -34.51 17.30 -21.20
N ILE A 292 -33.55 16.41 -20.94
CA ILE A 292 -32.25 16.41 -21.62
C ILE A 292 -32.42 16.05 -23.10
N ASP A 293 -31.61 16.66 -23.97
CA ASP A 293 -31.56 16.29 -25.38
C ASP A 293 -31.12 14.81 -25.52
N PRO A 294 -31.76 14.01 -26.40
CA PRO A 294 -31.39 12.61 -26.58
C PRO A 294 -29.90 12.40 -26.90
N ASN A 295 -29.28 13.26 -27.70
CA ASN A 295 -27.86 13.15 -28.05
C ASN A 295 -26.95 13.40 -26.84
N ASP A 296 -27.31 14.38 -26.00
CA ASP A 296 -26.58 14.70 -24.78
C ASP A 296 -26.74 13.59 -23.72
N SER A 297 -27.90 12.94 -23.67
CA SER A 297 -28.16 11.78 -22.82
C SER A 297 -27.27 10.59 -23.21
N ASP A 298 -27.18 10.28 -24.51
CA ASP A 298 -26.36 9.18 -25.01
C ASP A 298 -24.87 9.45 -24.78
N ALA A 299 -24.41 10.69 -25.03
CA ALA A 299 -23.05 11.10 -24.74
C ALA A 299 -22.72 10.97 -23.24
N LEU A 300 -23.62 11.42 -22.35
CA LEU A 300 -23.45 11.27 -20.90
C LEU A 300 -23.30 9.80 -20.49
N GLN A 301 -24.12 8.89 -21.04
CA GLN A 301 -24.00 7.46 -20.73
C GLN A 301 -22.66 6.87 -21.19
N GLN A 302 -22.19 7.25 -22.36
CA GLN A 302 -20.87 6.82 -22.86
C GLN A 302 -19.74 7.34 -21.97
N ASN A 303 -19.83 8.59 -21.52
CA ASN A 303 -18.86 9.20 -20.63
C ASN A 303 -18.83 8.54 -19.24
N ILE A 304 -19.98 8.17 -18.69
CA ILE A 304 -20.08 7.41 -17.43
C ILE A 304 -19.36 6.06 -17.57
N LYS A 305 -19.67 5.29 -18.62
CA LYS A 305 -19.02 4.00 -18.88
C LYS A 305 -17.51 4.15 -19.05
N LEU A 306 -17.07 5.18 -19.76
CA LEU A 306 -15.64 5.47 -19.91
C LEU A 306 -14.99 5.79 -18.57
N ALA A 307 -15.61 6.65 -17.75
CA ALA A 307 -15.10 7.00 -16.44
C ALA A 307 -14.95 5.76 -15.53
N GLU A 308 -15.97 4.91 -15.46
CA GLU A 308 -15.94 3.65 -14.71
C GLU A 308 -14.84 2.71 -15.23
N SER A 309 -14.69 2.58 -16.55
CA SER A 309 -13.63 1.76 -17.16
C SER A 309 -12.20 2.25 -16.84
N LEU A 310 -12.06 3.55 -16.57
CA LEU A 310 -10.80 4.19 -16.16
C LEU A 310 -10.62 4.20 -14.63
N GLY A 311 -11.52 3.56 -13.89
CA GLY A 311 -11.46 3.43 -12.43
C GLY A 311 -11.98 4.64 -11.65
N ALA A 312 -12.79 5.51 -12.26
CA ALA A 312 -13.43 6.62 -11.56
C ALA A 312 -14.59 6.14 -10.68
N THR A 313 -14.79 6.78 -9.53
CA THR A 313 -16.08 6.75 -8.84
C THR A 313 -17.00 7.80 -9.47
N VAL A 314 -18.05 7.36 -10.18
CA VAL A 314 -18.99 8.28 -10.83
C VAL A 314 -20.01 8.78 -9.82
N VAL A 315 -20.17 10.11 -9.73
CA VAL A 315 -21.13 10.74 -8.83
C VAL A 315 -22.04 11.70 -9.60
N LYS A 316 -23.34 11.56 -9.39
CA LYS A 316 -24.35 12.51 -9.88
C LYS A 316 -24.79 13.43 -8.74
N VAL A 317 -24.61 14.72 -8.92
CA VAL A 317 -25.01 15.76 -7.96
C VAL A 317 -26.19 16.54 -8.54
N LYS A 318 -27.25 16.75 -7.77
CA LYS A 318 -28.38 17.58 -8.18
C LYS A 318 -28.16 19.00 -7.68
N ALA A 319 -28.15 19.98 -8.59
CA ALA A 319 -28.05 21.39 -8.21
C ALA A 319 -28.65 22.29 -9.30
N ASP A 320 -29.21 23.43 -8.89
CA ASP A 320 -29.74 24.42 -9.83
C ASP A 320 -28.63 25.08 -10.67
N ARG A 321 -27.43 25.19 -10.09
CA ARG A 321 -26.23 25.72 -10.73
C ARG A 321 -25.07 24.71 -10.64
N PRO A 322 -24.40 24.37 -11.76
CA PRO A 322 -23.26 23.46 -11.76
C PRO A 322 -22.16 23.84 -10.77
N ALA A 323 -21.81 25.13 -10.69
CA ALA A 323 -20.78 25.61 -9.78
C ALA A 323 -21.08 25.33 -8.31
N GLU A 324 -22.33 25.46 -7.88
CA GLU A 324 -22.73 25.23 -6.49
C GLU A 324 -22.69 23.73 -6.16
N GLY A 325 -23.16 22.88 -7.07
CA GLY A 325 -23.08 21.43 -6.91
C GLY A 325 -21.63 20.93 -6.83
N LEU A 326 -20.75 21.43 -7.70
CA LEU A 326 -19.34 21.05 -7.73
C LEU A 326 -18.58 21.53 -6.49
N VAL A 327 -18.80 22.76 -6.04
CA VAL A 327 -18.17 23.29 -4.81
C VAL A 327 -18.64 22.50 -3.58
N ALA A 328 -19.94 22.25 -3.45
CA ALA A 328 -20.49 21.49 -2.33
C ALA A 328 -19.94 20.06 -2.28
N PHE A 329 -19.83 19.41 -3.44
CA PHE A 329 -19.19 18.09 -3.54
C PHE A 329 -17.70 18.16 -3.17
N ALA A 330 -16.98 19.13 -3.72
CA ALA A 330 -15.56 19.28 -3.48
C ALA A 330 -15.21 19.50 -2.00
N GLN A 331 -15.99 20.31 -1.30
CA GLN A 331 -15.83 20.52 0.14
C GLN A 331 -16.17 19.28 0.95
N ARG A 332 -17.27 18.59 0.61
CA ARG A 332 -17.70 17.40 1.34
C ARG A 332 -16.70 16.24 1.22
N GLU A 333 -16.15 16.02 0.02
CA GLU A 333 -15.21 14.94 -0.23
C GLU A 333 -13.74 15.35 -0.03
N GLY A 334 -13.46 16.61 0.35
CA GLY A 334 -12.10 17.12 0.56
C GLY A 334 -11.23 17.02 -0.68
N ILE A 335 -11.73 17.52 -1.82
CA ILE A 335 -11.04 17.47 -3.11
C ILE A 335 -9.85 18.43 -3.13
N THR A 336 -8.69 17.94 -3.56
CA THR A 336 -7.42 18.69 -3.62
C THR A 336 -6.99 19.04 -5.04
N HIS A 337 -7.50 18.31 -6.04
CA HIS A 337 -7.21 18.53 -7.46
C HIS A 337 -8.51 18.52 -8.25
N VAL A 338 -8.78 19.59 -9.01
CA VAL A 338 -9.96 19.70 -9.85
C VAL A 338 -9.59 19.90 -11.30
N ILE A 339 -10.23 19.11 -12.16
CA ILE A 339 -10.01 19.13 -13.59
C ILE A 339 -11.31 19.55 -14.27
N PHE A 340 -11.23 20.64 -15.02
CA PHE A 340 -12.29 21.14 -15.87
C PHE A 340 -11.92 20.93 -17.35
N GLY A 341 -12.91 20.59 -18.17
CA GLY A 341 -12.79 20.80 -19.61
C GLY A 341 -12.97 22.28 -19.94
N GLN A 342 -12.19 22.82 -20.86
CA GLN A 342 -12.50 24.12 -21.44
C GLN A 342 -13.87 24.02 -22.13
N SER A 343 -14.81 24.89 -21.76
CA SER A 343 -16.17 24.86 -22.34
C SER A 343 -16.14 25.39 -23.77
N ALA A 344 -16.93 24.81 -24.67
CA ALA A 344 -17.18 25.33 -26.02
C ALA A 344 -17.96 26.66 -26.05
N ARG A 345 -18.16 27.33 -24.90
CA ARG A 345 -18.89 28.59 -24.80
C ARG A 345 -17.97 29.78 -25.02
N THR A 346 -18.45 30.72 -25.82
CA THR A 346 -17.74 31.94 -26.25
C THR A 346 -17.27 32.78 -25.06
N ARG A 347 -16.09 33.38 -25.18
CA ARG A 347 -15.41 34.20 -24.14
C ARG A 347 -16.29 35.33 -23.57
N TRP A 348 -17.36 35.71 -24.26
CA TRP A 348 -18.36 36.70 -23.84
C TRP A 348 -19.37 36.19 -22.80
N GLU A 349 -19.75 34.91 -22.81
CA GLU A 349 -20.66 34.35 -21.77
C GLU A 349 -19.94 34.14 -20.42
N LEU A 350 -18.62 33.93 -20.45
CA LEU A 350 -17.77 33.85 -19.27
C LEU A 350 -17.72 35.17 -18.47
N LEU A 351 -17.79 36.31 -19.17
CA LEU A 351 -17.76 37.66 -18.55
C LEU A 351 -19.08 38.06 -17.86
N TRP A 352 -20.22 37.46 -18.22
CA TRP A 352 -21.55 37.85 -17.70
C TRP A 352 -22.12 36.93 -16.62
N ARG A 353 -21.63 35.70 -16.45
CA ARG A 353 -22.20 34.74 -15.48
C ARG A 353 -21.30 34.36 -14.31
N GLY A 354 -20.06 34.86 -14.28
CA GLY A 354 -19.04 34.42 -13.33
C GLY A 354 -18.61 33.00 -13.69
N SER A 355 -17.32 32.79 -13.94
CA SER A 355 -16.83 31.47 -14.29
C SER A 355 -17.08 30.49 -13.14
N THR A 356 -17.62 29.30 -13.43
CA THR A 356 -17.66 28.19 -12.47
C THR A 356 -16.29 27.97 -11.81
N ILE A 357 -15.21 28.26 -12.55
CA ILE A 357 -13.83 28.21 -12.09
C ILE A 357 -13.53 29.33 -11.08
N ASP A 358 -13.96 30.57 -11.32
CA ASP A 358 -13.72 31.69 -10.40
C ASP A 358 -14.44 31.49 -9.06
N LYS A 359 -15.68 30.99 -9.08
CA LYS A 359 -16.42 30.65 -7.86
C LYS A 359 -15.77 29.48 -7.12
N PHE A 360 -15.20 28.53 -7.86
CA PHE A 360 -14.49 27.39 -7.28
C PHE A 360 -13.17 27.84 -6.61
N LEU A 361 -12.34 28.63 -7.31
CA LEU A 361 -11.07 29.17 -6.83
C LEU A 361 -11.23 30.08 -5.60
N THR A 362 -12.34 30.81 -5.50
CA THR A 362 -12.63 31.68 -4.34
C THR A 362 -13.11 30.90 -3.11
N THR A 363 -13.72 29.72 -3.31
CA THR A 363 -14.41 28.95 -2.25
C THR A 363 -13.65 27.70 -1.78
N VAL A 364 -12.79 27.13 -2.62
CA VAL A 364 -11.96 25.95 -2.32
C VAL A 364 -10.49 26.36 -2.46
N ARG A 365 -9.97 27.07 -1.44
CA ARG A 365 -8.68 27.76 -1.48
C ARG A 365 -7.46 26.85 -1.61
N ASP A 366 -7.60 25.59 -1.21
CA ASP A 366 -6.50 24.62 -1.13
C ASP A 366 -6.50 23.60 -2.29
N ALA A 367 -7.36 23.79 -3.31
CA ALA A 367 -7.44 22.88 -4.45
C ALA A 367 -6.70 23.42 -5.67
N ALA A 368 -5.83 22.60 -6.27
CA ALA A 368 -5.21 22.88 -7.55
C ALA A 368 -6.25 22.74 -8.68
N VAL A 369 -6.37 23.76 -9.54
CA VAL A 369 -7.30 23.76 -10.67
C VAL A 369 -6.56 23.60 -11.98
N GLN A 370 -6.94 22.61 -12.77
CA GLN A 370 -6.41 22.37 -14.10
C GLN A 370 -7.52 22.43 -15.15
N VAL A 371 -7.27 23.20 -16.22
CA VAL A 371 -8.18 23.31 -17.36
C VAL A 371 -7.58 22.58 -18.55
N VAL A 372 -8.31 21.61 -19.10
CA VAL A 372 -7.89 20.87 -20.31
C VAL A 372 -8.35 21.65 -21.55
N PRO A 373 -7.42 22.12 -22.40
CA PRO A 373 -7.76 22.96 -23.53
C PRO A 373 -8.50 22.20 -24.66
N LEU A 374 -9.32 22.94 -25.39
CA LEU A 374 -9.95 22.55 -26.66
C LEU A 374 -8.99 22.88 -27.80
N GLU A 375 -8.12 21.95 -28.17
CA GLU A 375 -7.48 22.01 -29.49
C GLU A 375 -8.18 21.01 -30.40
N GLU A 376 -8.73 21.51 -31.51
CA GLU A 376 -8.98 20.71 -32.71
C GLU A 376 -7.65 20.11 -33.15
N GLU A 377 -7.63 18.80 -33.42
CA GLU A 377 -6.55 18.22 -34.22
C GLU A 377 -6.56 18.92 -35.58
N SER A 378 -5.65 19.87 -35.76
CA SER A 378 -5.27 20.34 -37.08
C SER A 378 -4.82 19.11 -37.86
N ARG A 379 -5.61 18.73 -38.88
CA ARG A 379 -5.15 17.82 -39.93
C ARG A 379 -3.79 18.31 -40.43
N VAL A 380 -2.77 17.48 -40.29
CA VAL A 380 -1.62 17.41 -41.20
C VAL A 380 -1.34 15.94 -41.47
#